data_AF-A0A7S4HDB0-F1
#
_entry.id   AF-A0A7S4HDB0-F1
#
_cell.length_a   1.000
_cell.length_b   1.000
_cell.length_c   1.000
_cell.angle_alpha   90.00
_cell.angle_beta   90.00
_cell.angle_gamma   90.00
#
_symmetry.space_group_name_H-M   'P 1'
#
loop_
_entity.id
_entity.type
_entity.pdbx_description
1 polymer ?
#
loop_
_entity_poly.entity_id
_entity_poly.type
_entity_poly.pdbx_seq_one_letter_code
_entity_poly.pdbx_strand_id
1 'polypeptide(L)'
;ELQADGLALMLFLFGVVYRYAVRTDDNPMLKQGVVGAFVITRSWALITPPSTCSVVPLDCGAPLGYFNWDMILQGSFAAVETGAACAAAAYALELSFEKGWIKRCE
;
A
#
# COMPACT_ATOMS: atom_id res chain seq x y z
N GLU A 1 -1.14 15.19 -10.45
CA GLU A 1 -0.71 14.43 -11.65
C GLU A 1 0.24 13.28 -11.27
N LEU A 2 1.55 13.50 -11.05
CA LEU A 2 2.52 12.40 -10.86
C LEU A 2 2.16 11.39 -9.74
N GLN A 3 1.63 11.85 -8.60
CA GLN A 3 1.21 10.97 -7.50
C GLN A 3 0.02 10.07 -7.87
N ALA A 4 -0.93 10.59 -8.65
CA ALA A 4 -2.10 9.86 -9.12
C ALA A 4 -1.70 8.84 -10.19
N ASP A 5 -0.81 9.22 -11.11
CA ASP A 5 -0.25 8.30 -12.12
C ASP A 5 0.54 7.17 -11.45
N GLY A 6 1.34 7.50 -10.43
CA GLY A 6 2.05 6.52 -9.62
C GLY A 6 1.13 5.62 -8.79
N LEU A 7 -0.06 6.10 -8.37
CA LEU A 7 -1.08 5.26 -7.75
C LEU A 7 -1.68 4.29 -8.78
N ALA A 8 -2.05 4.77 -9.95
CA ALA A 8 -2.64 3.95 -11.00
C ALA A 8 -1.71 2.81 -11.43
N LEU A 9 -0.42 3.11 -11.66
CA LEU A 9 0.59 2.11 -12.00
C LEU A 9 0.80 1.09 -10.87
N MET A 10 0.83 1.55 -9.62
CA MET A 10 0.91 0.68 -8.46
C MET A 10 -0.31 -0.25 -8.36
N LEU A 11 -1.53 0.25 -8.55
CA LEU A 11 -2.76 -0.56 -8.50
C LEU A 11 -2.82 -1.58 -9.64
N PHE A 12 -2.32 -1.23 -10.82
CA PHE A 12 -2.17 -2.17 -11.92
C PHE A 12 -1.23 -3.33 -11.54
N LEU A 13 -0.03 -3.01 -11.04
CA LEU A 13 0.94 -4.02 -10.59
C LEU A 13 0.41 -4.84 -9.41
N PHE A 14 -0.26 -4.20 -8.46
CA PHE A 14 -0.96 -4.87 -7.36
C PHE A 14 -1.94 -5.91 -7.89
N GLY A 15 -2.76 -5.57 -8.89
CA GLY A 15 -3.73 -6.51 -9.47
C GLY A 15 -3.06 -7.72 -10.13
N VAL A 16 -1.93 -7.51 -10.81
CA VAL A 16 -1.11 -8.61 -11.35
C VAL A 16 -0.61 -9.51 -10.21
N VAL A 17 0.02 -8.93 -9.18
CA VAL A 17 0.56 -9.69 -8.04
C VAL A 17 -0.55 -10.42 -7.28
N TYR A 18 -1.69 -9.76 -7.05
CA TYR A 18 -2.84 -10.34 -6.35
C TYR A 18 -3.37 -11.57 -7.09
N ARG A 19 -3.49 -11.48 -8.41
CA ARG A 19 -3.94 -12.61 -9.25
C ARG A 19 -3.01 -13.82 -9.16
N TYR A 20 -1.69 -13.60 -9.07
CA TYR A 20 -0.71 -14.68 -8.94
C TYR A 20 -0.63 -15.23 -7.51
N ALA A 21 -0.71 -14.37 -6.50
CA ALA A 21 -0.64 -14.78 -5.10
C ALA A 21 -1.88 -15.60 -4.68
N VAL A 22 -3.07 -15.20 -5.14
CA VAL A 22 -4.37 -15.79 -4.77
C VAL A 22 -4.83 -16.83 -5.82
N ARG A 23 -3.89 -17.45 -6.54
CA ARG A 23 -4.19 -18.31 -7.69
C ARG A 23 -5.13 -19.47 -7.39
N THR A 24 -4.87 -20.20 -6.32
CA THR A 24 -5.54 -21.46 -5.97
C THR A 24 -5.84 -21.58 -4.48
N ASP A 25 -5.49 -20.56 -3.70
CA ASP A 25 -5.61 -20.57 -2.24
C ASP A 25 -6.72 -19.60 -1.81
N ASP A 26 -7.72 -20.12 -1.10
CA ASP A 26 -8.81 -19.35 -0.52
C ASP A 26 -8.50 -18.86 0.90
N ASN A 27 -7.25 -18.94 1.35
CA ASN A 27 -6.83 -18.44 2.64
C ASN A 27 -7.03 -16.91 2.74
N PRO A 28 -7.94 -16.43 3.61
CA PRO A 28 -8.21 -15.00 3.74
C PRO A 28 -6.99 -14.21 4.25
N MET A 29 -6.11 -14.86 5.03
CA MET A 29 -4.89 -14.24 5.54
C MET A 29 -3.90 -13.93 4.42
N LEU A 30 -3.80 -14.79 3.40
CA LEU A 30 -2.92 -14.57 2.25
C LEU A 30 -3.39 -13.33 1.46
N LYS A 31 -4.70 -13.22 1.22
CA LYS A 31 -5.31 -12.08 0.52
C LYS A 31 -5.05 -10.76 1.26
N GLN A 32 -5.26 -10.76 2.57
CA GLN A 32 -5.01 -9.59 3.42
C GLN A 32 -3.52 -9.24 3.49
N GLY A 33 -2.63 -10.24 3.52
CA GLY A 33 -1.19 -10.03 3.52
C GLY A 33 -0.68 -9.31 2.27
N VAL A 34 -1.18 -9.67 1.08
CA VAL A 34 -0.83 -8.99 -0.18
C VAL A 34 -1.27 -7.53 -0.15
N VAL A 35 -2.50 -7.26 0.29
CA VAL A 35 -3.00 -5.88 0.45
C VAL A 35 -2.13 -5.11 1.44
N GLY A 36 -1.87 -5.69 2.63
CA GLY A 36 -1.06 -5.06 3.67
C GLY A 36 0.36 -4.72 3.22
N ALA A 37 1.01 -5.60 2.47
CA ALA A 37 2.36 -5.37 1.94
C ALA A 37 2.41 -4.13 1.04
N PHE A 38 1.46 -3.97 0.13
CA PHE A 38 1.39 -2.83 -0.78
C PHE A 38 1.04 -1.52 -0.04
N VAL A 39 0.15 -1.59 0.95
CA VAL A 39 -0.19 -0.44 1.79
C VAL A 39 1.01 0.05 2.58
N ILE A 40 1.70 -0.85 3.29
CA ILE A 40 2.86 -0.49 4.12
C ILE A 40 3.97 0.10 3.27
N THR A 41 4.34 -0.56 2.17
CA THR A 41 5.46 -0.13 1.31
C THR A 41 5.22 1.23 0.68
N ARG A 42 4.03 1.50 0.15
CA ARG A 42 3.70 2.81 -0.41
C ARG A 42 3.60 3.89 0.65
N SER A 43 2.96 3.60 1.77
CA SER A 43 2.82 4.59 2.86
C SER A 43 4.17 5.02 3.37
N TRP A 44 5.10 4.06 3.53
CA TRP A 44 6.47 4.35 3.89
C TRP A 44 7.17 5.23 2.85
N ALA A 45 7.02 4.92 1.56
CA ALA A 45 7.65 5.69 0.48
C ALA A 45 7.14 7.14 0.38
N LEU A 46 5.94 7.43 0.89
CA LEU A 46 5.35 8.77 0.89
C LEU A 46 5.75 9.62 2.10
N ILE A 47 6.39 9.03 3.11
CA ILE A 47 6.84 9.78 4.29
C ILE A 47 8.03 10.64 3.90
N THR A 48 7.88 11.95 4.05
CA THR A 48 8.96 12.92 3.81
C THR A 48 9.47 13.50 5.13
N PRO A 49 10.79 13.46 5.38
CA PRO A 49 11.34 14.06 6.58
C PRO A 49 11.24 15.59 6.50
N PRO A 50 10.89 16.28 7.61
CA PRO A 50 10.89 17.73 7.66
C PRO A 50 12.32 18.29 7.54
N SER A 51 12.43 19.52 7.01
CA SER A 51 13.72 20.22 6.82
C SER A 51 14.52 20.48 8.11
N THR A 52 13.89 20.28 9.27
CA THR A 52 14.50 20.42 10.59
C THR A 52 15.18 19.13 11.09
N CYS A 53 15.08 18.01 10.37
CA CYS A 53 15.79 16.78 10.73
C CYS A 53 17.30 16.93 10.54
N SER A 54 18.08 16.61 11.59
CA SER A 54 19.52 16.40 11.45
C SER A 54 19.78 14.98 10.94
N VAL A 55 20.76 14.83 10.05
CA VAL A 55 21.15 13.52 9.49
C VAL A 55 22.21 12.80 10.33
N VAL A 56 22.97 13.53 11.15
CA VAL A 56 24.02 12.98 12.04
C VAL A 56 24.07 13.77 13.35
N PRO A 57 23.59 13.21 14.49
CA PRO A 57 22.76 12.00 14.60
C PRO A 57 21.40 12.18 13.90
N LEU A 58 20.74 11.08 13.52
CA LEU A 58 19.40 11.13 12.91
C LEU A 58 18.39 11.54 13.98
N ASP A 59 18.00 12.82 13.99
CA ASP A 59 17.03 13.38 14.93
C ASP A 59 16.07 14.33 14.21
N CYS A 60 14.81 13.94 14.23
CA CYS A 60 13.65 14.58 13.65
C CYS A 60 12.66 15.07 14.73
N GLY A 61 12.99 14.87 16.02
CA GLY A 61 12.16 15.24 17.16
C GLY A 61 11.31 14.09 17.73
N ALA A 62 10.49 14.42 18.72
CA ALA A 62 9.58 13.49 19.38
C ALA A 62 8.48 12.97 18.42
N PRO A 63 7.97 11.73 18.58
CA PRO A 63 8.12 10.87 19.76
C PRO A 63 9.30 9.89 19.77
N LEU A 64 9.82 9.46 18.62
CA LEU A 64 10.81 8.36 18.56
C LEU A 64 12.22 8.82 18.20
N GLY A 65 12.46 10.13 18.07
CA GLY A 65 13.73 10.69 17.60
C GLY A 65 13.85 10.62 16.08
N TYR A 66 13.58 9.47 15.46
CA TYR A 66 13.62 9.32 14.00
C TYR A 66 12.25 9.51 13.32
N PHE A 67 11.15 9.38 14.07
CA PHE A 67 9.79 9.69 13.62
C PHE A 67 9.23 10.84 14.43
N ASN A 68 8.91 11.94 13.74
CA ASN A 68 8.13 13.05 14.28
C ASN A 68 6.62 12.78 14.12
N TRP A 69 5.79 13.46 14.93
CA TRP A 69 4.35 13.57 14.71
C TRP A 69 3.94 13.88 13.28
N ASP A 70 4.61 14.80 12.60
CA ASP A 70 4.27 15.13 11.20
C ASP A 70 4.46 13.93 10.26
N MET A 71 5.55 13.17 10.45
CA MET A 71 5.84 11.97 9.66
C MET A 71 4.84 10.84 9.96
N ILE A 72 4.43 10.69 11.23
CA ILE A 72 3.42 9.72 11.64
C ILE A 72 2.06 10.08 11.03
N LEU A 73 1.70 11.36 11.04
CA LEU A 73 0.43 11.83 10.48
C LEU A 73 0.42 11.68 8.96
N GLN A 74 1.50 12.04 8.26
CA GLN A 74 1.66 11.80 6.83
C GLN A 74 1.56 10.31 6.50
N GLY A 75 2.31 9.46 7.21
CA GLY A 75 2.30 8.01 6.99
C GLY A 75 0.93 7.39 7.23
N SER A 76 0.20 7.84 8.25
CA SER A 76 -1.15 7.34 8.54
C SER A 76 -2.17 7.76 7.48
N PHE A 77 -2.13 9.00 7.01
CA PHE A 77 -2.99 9.46 5.92
C PHE A 77 -2.70 8.67 4.62
N ALA A 78 -1.41 8.52 4.29
CA ALA A 78 -0.98 7.73 3.14
C ALA A 78 -1.42 6.25 3.22
N ALA A 79 -1.42 5.68 4.44
CA ALA A 79 -1.88 4.32 4.67
C ALA A 79 -3.39 4.16 4.50
N VAL A 80 -4.18 5.14 4.93
CA VAL A 80 -5.64 5.13 4.73
C VAL A 80 -5.97 5.25 3.25
N GLU A 81 -5.36 6.19 2.54
CA GLU A 81 -5.58 6.39 1.10
C GLU A 81 -5.19 5.14 0.30
N THR A 82 -3.98 4.64 0.52
CA THR A 82 -3.47 3.45 -0.18
C THR A 82 -4.28 2.21 0.20
N GLY A 83 -4.65 2.09 1.47
CA GLY A 83 -5.47 1.00 2.01
C GLY A 83 -6.82 0.94 1.32
N ALA A 84 -7.52 2.08 1.26
CA ALA A 84 -8.80 2.18 0.56
C ALA A 84 -8.66 1.80 -0.93
N ALA A 85 -7.63 2.30 -1.60
CA ALA A 85 -7.39 2.02 -3.01
C ALA A 85 -7.10 0.53 -3.28
N CYS A 86 -6.20 -0.09 -2.49
CA CYS A 86 -5.86 -1.51 -2.65
C CYS A 86 -7.02 -2.42 -2.26
N ALA A 87 -7.79 -2.08 -1.22
CA ALA A 87 -8.97 -2.84 -0.82
C ALA A 87 -10.07 -2.79 -1.89
N ALA A 88 -10.33 -1.60 -2.45
CA ALA A 88 -11.28 -1.44 -3.55
C ALA A 88 -10.85 -2.24 -4.80
N ALA A 89 -9.56 -2.20 -5.14
CA ALA A 89 -9.01 -2.98 -6.24
C ALA A 89 -9.12 -4.49 -6.00
N ALA A 90 -8.79 -4.97 -4.79
CA ALA A 90 -8.93 -6.38 -4.42
C ALA A 90 -10.38 -6.85 -4.53
N TYR A 91 -11.33 -6.05 -4.03
CA TYR A 91 -12.76 -6.34 -4.12
C TYR A 91 -13.24 -6.39 -5.57
N ALA A 92 -12.81 -5.44 -6.41
CA ALA A 92 -13.14 -5.43 -7.84
C ALA A 92 -12.59 -6.66 -8.58
N LEU A 93 -11.39 -7.13 -8.21
CA LEU A 93 -10.78 -8.34 -8.76
C LEU A 93 -11.55 -9.59 -8.36
N GLU A 94 -11.91 -9.75 -7.09
CA GLU A 94 -12.69 -10.90 -6.62
C GLU A 94 -14.06 -10.95 -7.30
N LEU A 95 -14.77 -9.82 -7.43
CA LEU A 95 -16.00 -9.74 -8.22
C LEU A 95 -15.80 -10.14 -9.69
N SER A 96 -14.66 -9.76 -10.28
CA SER A 96 -14.33 -10.11 -11.66
C SER A 96 -14.01 -11.60 -11.82
N PHE A 97 -13.41 -12.22 -10.80
CA PHE A 97 -13.17 -13.66 -10.74
C PHE A 97 -14.49 -14.44 -10.56
N GLU A 98 -15.37 -13.99 -9.66
CA GLU A 98 -16.68 -14.61 -9.43
C GLU A 98 -17.58 -14.57 -10.68
N LYS A 99 -17.56 -13.46 -11.42
CA LYS A 99 -18.31 -13.31 -12.68
C LYS A 99 -17.66 -14.03 -13.87
N GLY A 100 -16.45 -14.58 -13.70
CA GLY A 100 -15.71 -15.23 -14.78
C GLY A 100 -15.20 -14.29 -15.87
N TRP A 101 -15.13 -12.98 -15.61
CA TRP A 101 -14.56 -12.00 -16.55
C TRP A 101 -13.05 -12.18 -16.71
N ILE A 102 -12.38 -12.64 -15.65
CA ILE A 102 -10.96 -12.92 -15.62
C ILE A 102 -10.77 -14.24 -14.88
N LYS A 103 -9.83 -15.08 -15.33
CA LYS A 103 -9.47 -16.32 -14.63
C LYS A 103 -8.39 -16.06 -13.59
N ARG A 104 -8.42 -16.76 -12.45
CA ARG A 104 -7.22 -16.89 -11.61
C ARG A 104 -6.14 -17.62 -12.43
N CYS A 105 -4.86 -17.32 -12.19
CA CYS A 105 -3.77 -18.02 -12.90
C CYS A 105 -3.66 -19.44 -12.33
N GLU A 106 -4.21 -20.45 -13.00
CA GLU A 106 -4.04 -21.87 -12.62
C GLU A 106 -2.56 -22.28 -12.54
#